data_AF-A0A916WCC4-F1
#
_entry.id   AF-A0A916WCC4-F1
#
_cell.length_a   1.000
_cell.length_b   1.000
_cell.length_c   1.000
_cell.angle_alpha   90.00
_cell.angle_beta   90.00
_cell.angle_gamma   90.00
#
_symmetry.space_group_name_H-M   'P 1'
#
loop_
_entity.id
_entity.type
_entity.pdbx_description
1 polymer ?
#
loop_
_entity_poly.entity_id
_entity_poly.type
_entity_poly.pdbx_seq_one_letter_code
_entity_poly.pdbx_strand_id
1 'polypeptide(L)'
;MPGGTPHLEFNIRPGELVTAITIPKTAAGRASTYHKIRDRESYAFALASAAVALEMEGDTVRKARIALGGVATRPWRAPEAEAMLAGQRLTRESALAAGKAAFAHARAGNANGYKIELGTRTLAAALLIAAERSA
;
A
#
# COMPACT_ATOMS: atom_id res chain seq x y z
N MET A 1 5.06 17.31 2.57
CA MET A 1 4.02 17.47 3.60
C MET A 1 4.15 16.35 4.63
N PRO A 2 4.14 16.64 5.95
CA PRO A 2 4.04 17.99 6.53
C PRO A 2 5.40 18.67 6.77
N GLY A 3 6.54 17.99 6.57
CA GLY A 3 7.85 18.61 6.83
C GLY A 3 7.95 19.18 8.24
N GLY A 4 8.25 20.47 8.38
CA GLY A 4 8.33 21.17 9.67
C GLY A 4 6.99 21.66 10.26
N THR A 5 5.85 21.44 9.58
CA THR A 5 4.53 21.94 10.01
C THR A 5 3.57 20.78 10.33
N PRO A 6 3.81 19.98 11.38
CA PRO A 6 3.00 18.78 11.67
C PRO A 6 1.52 19.08 11.96
N HIS A 7 1.18 20.31 12.35
CA HIS A 7 -0.20 20.77 12.54
C HIS A 7 -0.94 21.05 11.22
N LEU A 8 -0.25 21.05 10.08
CA LEU A 8 -0.82 21.23 8.74
C LEU A 8 -0.77 19.89 7.99
N GLU A 9 -1.80 19.07 8.18
CA GLU A 9 -1.86 17.70 7.66
C GLU A 9 -2.30 17.63 6.18
N PHE A 10 -3.16 18.57 5.76
CA PHE A 10 -3.81 18.58 4.45
C PHE A 10 -3.50 19.86 3.67
N ASN A 11 -3.54 19.77 2.34
CA ASN A 11 -3.50 20.94 1.46
C ASN A 11 -4.92 21.51 1.27
N ILE A 12 -5.54 21.95 2.38
CA ILE A 12 -6.88 22.56 2.42
C ILE A 12 -6.73 23.89 3.15
N ARG A 13 -7.16 24.99 2.52
CA ARG A 13 -7.06 26.36 3.05
C ARG A 13 -8.26 26.68 3.94
N PRO A 14 -8.15 27.69 4.83
CA PRO A 14 -9.31 28.20 5.56
C PRO A 14 -10.45 28.58 4.62
N GLY A 15 -11.66 28.10 4.91
CA GLY A 15 -12.85 28.33 4.08
C GLY A 15 -13.05 27.34 2.92
N GLU A 16 -12.09 26.45 2.65
CA GLU A 16 -12.28 25.36 1.68
C GLU A 16 -12.98 24.16 2.32
N LEU A 17 -13.79 23.46 1.52
CA LEU A 17 -14.48 22.23 1.91
C LEU A 17 -14.31 21.17 0.82
N VAL A 18 -13.98 19.94 1.20
CA VAL A 18 -13.98 18.81 0.27
C VAL A 18 -15.43 18.43 -0.06
N THR A 19 -15.85 18.71 -1.30
CA THR A 19 -17.23 18.43 -1.77
C THR A 19 -17.36 17.10 -2.50
N ALA A 20 -16.28 16.59 -3.11
CA ALA A 20 -16.30 15.35 -3.86
C ALA A 20 -14.90 14.71 -3.95
N ILE A 21 -14.88 13.40 -4.23
CA ILE A 21 -13.70 12.63 -4.62
C ILE A 21 -14.05 11.89 -5.91
N THR A 22 -13.27 12.09 -6.97
CA THR A 22 -13.43 11.38 -8.24
C THR A 22 -12.33 10.34 -8.37
N ILE A 23 -12.72 9.08 -8.57
CA ILE A 23 -11.79 7.97 -8.79
C ILE A 23 -11.96 7.48 -10.23
N PRO A 24 -10.93 7.59 -11.09
CA PRO A 24 -11.02 7.08 -12.45
C PRO A 24 -11.23 5.57 -12.46
N LYS A 25 -12.19 5.10 -13.26
CA LYS A 25 -12.37 3.67 -13.51
C LYS A 25 -11.23 3.18 -14.39
N THR A 26 -10.33 2.36 -13.84
CA THR A 26 -9.20 1.77 -14.57
C THR A 26 -9.32 0.26 -14.62
N ALA A 27 -8.57 -0.38 -15.53
CA ALA A 27 -8.45 -1.84 -15.56
C ALA A 27 -7.92 -2.40 -14.21
N ALA A 28 -7.02 -1.65 -13.56
CA ALA A 28 -6.46 -2.00 -12.25
C ALA A 28 -7.50 -2.13 -11.14
N GLY A 29 -8.64 -1.44 -11.27
CA GLY A 29 -9.69 -1.42 -10.24
C GLY A 29 -10.30 -2.80 -9.97
N ARG A 30 -10.34 -3.70 -10.98
CA ARG A 30 -10.86 -5.07 -10.82
C ARG A 30 -9.96 -5.93 -9.93
N ALA A 31 -8.68 -5.99 -10.26
CA ALA A 31 -7.68 -6.73 -9.49
C ALA A 31 -7.11 -5.85 -8.37
N SER A 32 -7.99 -5.41 -7.47
CA SER A 32 -7.61 -4.57 -6.32
C SER A 32 -8.04 -5.17 -4.99
N THR A 33 -7.28 -4.89 -3.94
CA THR A 33 -7.59 -5.30 -2.58
C THR A 33 -7.09 -4.28 -1.57
N TYR A 34 -7.70 -4.31 -0.38
CA TYR A 34 -7.18 -3.66 0.80
C TYR A 34 -7.03 -4.72 1.90
N HIS A 35 -5.78 -5.06 2.21
CA HIS A 35 -5.46 -6.04 3.23
C HIS A 35 -5.05 -5.33 4.52
N LYS A 36 -5.67 -5.70 5.64
CA LYS A 36 -5.55 -4.99 6.92
C LYS A 36 -5.27 -5.96 8.06
N ILE A 37 -4.11 -5.81 8.69
CA ILE A 37 -3.72 -6.57 9.88
C ILE A 37 -4.03 -5.77 11.15
N ARG A 38 -4.60 -6.45 12.15
CA ARG A 38 -5.12 -5.86 13.40
C ARG A 38 -5.16 -6.92 14.50
N ASP A 39 -5.08 -6.48 15.77
CA ASP A 39 -5.07 -7.36 16.95
C ASP A 39 -6.40 -8.06 17.22
N ARG A 40 -7.50 -7.47 16.77
CA ARG A 40 -8.85 -8.03 16.92
C ARG A 40 -9.60 -8.01 15.61
N GLU A 41 -10.50 -8.97 15.44
CA GLU A 41 -11.18 -9.22 14.16
C GLU A 41 -12.09 -8.07 13.71
N SER A 42 -12.56 -7.19 14.60
CA SER A 42 -13.35 -6.03 14.21
C SER A 42 -13.06 -4.81 15.07
N TYR A 43 -13.50 -3.64 14.60
CA TYR A 43 -13.43 -2.38 15.32
C TYR A 43 -12.02 -2.00 15.81
N ALA A 44 -11.00 -2.20 14.98
CA ALA A 44 -9.61 -1.83 15.27
C ALA A 44 -8.96 -1.11 14.10
N PHE A 45 -8.02 -0.21 14.40
CA PHE A 45 -7.13 0.38 13.42
C PHE A 45 -6.11 -0.64 12.90
N ALA A 46 -5.50 -0.35 11.75
CA ALA A 46 -4.51 -1.22 11.16
C ALA A 46 -3.18 -1.10 11.91
N LEU A 47 -2.61 -2.23 12.32
CA LEU A 47 -1.18 -2.29 12.68
C LEU A 47 -0.31 -2.12 11.43
N ALA A 48 -0.72 -2.74 10.34
CA ALA A 48 -0.21 -2.53 8.99
C ALA A 48 -1.35 -2.81 8.00
N SER A 49 -1.35 -2.10 6.87
CA SER A 49 -2.29 -2.34 5.79
C SER A 49 -1.67 -2.02 4.44
N ALA A 50 -2.15 -2.69 3.40
CA ALA A 50 -1.74 -2.44 2.02
C ALA A 50 -2.98 -2.38 1.12
N ALA A 51 -3.12 -1.27 0.41
CA ALA A 51 -4.01 -1.14 -0.73
C ALA A 51 -3.21 -1.42 -2.00
N VAL A 52 -3.66 -2.38 -2.80
CA VAL A 52 -3.01 -2.81 -4.03
C VAL A 52 -4.04 -2.78 -5.15
N ALA A 53 -3.64 -2.30 -6.33
CA ALA A 53 -4.38 -2.47 -7.58
C ALA A 53 -3.40 -2.89 -8.68
N LEU A 54 -3.75 -3.97 -9.41
CA LEU A 54 -2.88 -4.58 -10.42
C LEU A 54 -3.55 -4.56 -11.80
N GLU A 55 -2.78 -4.26 -12.83
CA GLU A 55 -3.10 -4.61 -14.20
C GLU A 55 -2.24 -5.81 -14.56
N MET A 56 -2.87 -6.96 -14.78
CA MET A 56 -2.20 -8.23 -15.07
C MET A 56 -2.29 -8.55 -16.56
N GLU A 57 -1.26 -9.23 -17.06
CA GLU A 57 -1.23 -9.90 -18.36
C GLU A 57 -0.81 -11.35 -18.11
N GLY A 58 -1.79 -12.25 -18.01
CA GLY A 58 -1.57 -13.59 -17.45
C GLY A 58 -1.07 -13.49 -16.01
N ASP A 59 0.12 -14.02 -15.74
CA ASP A 59 0.78 -13.96 -14.43
C ASP A 59 1.80 -12.80 -14.32
N THR A 60 1.90 -11.96 -15.34
CA THR A 60 2.83 -10.82 -15.37
C THR A 60 2.14 -9.52 -14.97
N VAL A 61 2.79 -8.73 -14.10
CA VAL A 61 2.26 -7.43 -13.67
C VAL A 61 2.60 -6.38 -14.73
N ARG A 62 1.62 -5.92 -15.49
CA ARG A 62 1.78 -4.77 -16.40
C ARG A 62 1.96 -3.48 -15.61
N LYS A 63 1.16 -3.30 -14.55
CA LYS A 63 1.16 -2.08 -13.73
C LYS A 63 0.68 -2.38 -12.32
N ALA A 64 1.36 -1.81 -11.33
CA ALA A 64 0.94 -1.85 -9.94
C ALA A 64 0.67 -0.44 -9.39
N ARG A 65 -0.27 -0.34 -8.45
CA ARG A 65 -0.45 0.80 -7.54
C ARG A 65 -0.47 0.28 -6.13
N ILE A 66 0.41 0.79 -5.29
CA ILE A 66 0.64 0.28 -3.93
C ILE A 66 0.65 1.44 -2.95
N ALA A 67 -0.25 1.39 -1.97
CA ALA A 67 -0.26 2.31 -0.84
C ALA A 67 -0.30 1.55 0.49
N LEU A 68 0.48 2.00 1.46
CA LEU A 68 0.61 1.41 2.79
C LEU A 68 -0.02 2.30 3.85
N GLY A 69 -0.69 1.69 4.83
CA GLY A 69 -1.34 2.39 5.94
C GLY A 69 -0.93 1.82 7.30
N GLY A 70 -0.97 2.65 8.33
CA GLY A 70 -0.61 2.27 9.71
C GLY A 70 0.90 2.18 9.98
N VAL A 71 1.74 2.48 8.99
CA VAL A 71 3.21 2.32 9.03
C VAL A 71 3.97 3.63 8.82
N ALA A 72 3.28 4.74 8.53
CA ALA A 72 3.85 6.05 8.29
C ALA A 72 2.88 7.15 8.80
N THR A 73 3.36 8.41 8.83
CA THR A 73 2.57 9.58 9.26
C THR A 73 1.48 9.99 8.25
N ARG A 74 1.50 9.41 7.05
CA ARG A 74 0.49 9.58 5.99
C ARG A 74 0.35 8.28 5.21
N PRO A 75 -0.71 8.08 4.41
CA PRO A 75 -0.74 6.99 3.44
C PRO A 75 0.52 7.00 2.58
N TRP A 76 1.27 5.90 2.60
CA TRP A 76 2.59 5.84 1.98
C TRP A 76 2.52 5.10 0.66
N ARG A 77 2.71 5.82 -0.45
CA ARG A 77 2.85 5.18 -1.76
C ARG A 77 4.23 4.54 -1.87
N ALA A 78 4.31 3.31 -2.39
CA ALA A 78 5.55 2.54 -2.52
C ALA A 78 6.00 2.41 -3.99
N PRO A 79 6.49 3.50 -4.62
CA PRO A 79 6.89 3.47 -6.03
C PRO A 79 8.03 2.48 -6.32
N GLU A 80 8.90 2.21 -5.35
CA GLU A 80 10.00 1.25 -5.49
C GLU A 80 9.47 -0.17 -5.70
N ALA A 81 8.45 -0.56 -4.94
CA ALA A 81 7.75 -1.84 -5.12
C ALA A 81 6.92 -1.88 -6.41
N GLU A 82 6.26 -0.75 -6.77
CA GLU A 82 5.54 -0.65 -8.04
C GLU A 82 6.47 -0.86 -9.24
N ALA A 83 7.65 -0.23 -9.22
CA ALA A 83 8.65 -0.33 -10.28
C ALA A 83 9.28 -1.73 -10.36
N MET A 84 9.57 -2.34 -9.20
CA MET A 84 10.17 -3.68 -9.15
C MET A 84 9.25 -4.75 -9.75
N LEU A 85 7.93 -4.59 -9.64
CA LEU A 85 6.95 -5.55 -10.16
C LEU A 85 6.62 -5.34 -11.65
N ALA A 86 6.82 -4.14 -12.19
CA ALA A 86 6.45 -3.86 -13.58
C ALA A 86 7.20 -4.77 -14.56
N GLY A 87 6.45 -5.49 -15.40
CA GLY A 87 6.97 -6.48 -16.35
C GLY A 87 7.48 -7.77 -15.71
N GLN A 88 7.28 -7.98 -14.41
CA GLN A 88 7.68 -9.20 -13.71
C GLN A 88 6.50 -10.13 -13.48
N ARG A 89 6.79 -11.44 -13.48
CA ARG A 89 5.86 -12.47 -13.05
C ARG A 89 5.58 -12.32 -11.56
N LEU A 90 4.31 -12.33 -11.16
CA LEU A 90 3.93 -12.27 -9.76
C LEU A 90 3.97 -13.66 -9.13
N THR A 91 5.07 -13.96 -8.45
CA THR A 91 5.23 -15.11 -7.55
C THR A 91 5.26 -14.68 -6.09
N ARG A 92 5.19 -15.64 -5.17
CA ARG A 92 5.35 -15.39 -3.72
C ARG A 92 6.69 -14.72 -3.40
N GLU A 93 7.76 -15.14 -4.06
CA GLU A 93 9.12 -14.62 -3.90
C GLU A 93 9.18 -13.17 -4.38
N SER A 94 8.65 -12.89 -5.58
CA SER A 94 8.59 -11.52 -6.12
C SER A 94 7.72 -10.59 -5.25
N ALA A 95 6.60 -11.09 -4.71
CA ALA A 95 5.74 -10.32 -3.82
C ALA A 95 6.44 -9.98 -2.49
N LEU A 96 7.21 -10.93 -1.94
CA LEU A 96 8.01 -10.69 -0.74
C LEU A 96 9.17 -9.72 -1.02
N ALA A 97 9.83 -9.84 -2.17
CA ALA A 97 10.86 -8.89 -2.59
C ALA A 97 10.29 -7.47 -2.75
N ALA A 98 9.07 -7.33 -3.28
CA ALA A 98 8.37 -6.05 -3.40
C ALA A 98 8.06 -5.46 -2.02
N GLY A 99 7.61 -6.30 -1.10
CA GLY A 99 7.50 -5.99 0.32
C GLY A 99 8.79 -5.39 0.88
N LYS A 100 9.92 -6.08 0.69
CA LYS A 100 11.22 -5.63 1.19
C LYS A 100 11.66 -4.31 0.56
N ALA A 101 11.45 -4.14 -0.75
CA ALA A 101 11.74 -2.91 -1.46
C ALA A 101 10.94 -1.72 -0.90
N ALA A 102 9.65 -1.90 -0.61
CA ALA A 102 8.80 -0.86 -0.03
C ALA A 102 9.26 -0.41 1.38
N PHE A 103 9.94 -1.28 2.12
CA PHE A 103 10.40 -1.01 3.49
C PHE A 103 11.93 -0.83 3.61
N ALA A 104 12.67 -0.81 2.50
CA ALA A 104 14.14 -0.77 2.50
C ALA A 104 14.73 0.45 3.24
N HIS A 105 13.99 1.56 3.27
CA HIS A 105 14.38 2.80 3.94
C HIS A 105 13.54 3.10 5.19
N ALA A 106 12.72 2.15 5.64
CA ALA A 106 11.92 2.32 6.85
C ALA A 106 12.82 2.40 8.08
N ARG A 107 12.52 3.35 8.97
CA ARG A 107 13.21 3.51 10.25
C ARG A 107 12.24 3.18 11.38
N ALA A 108 12.59 2.18 12.17
CA ALA A 108 11.86 1.87 13.38
C ALA A 108 12.10 2.96 14.44
N GLY A 109 11.04 3.31 15.16
CA GLY A 109 11.12 3.92 16.48
C GLY A 109 11.20 2.85 17.57
N ASN A 110 11.20 3.28 18.82
CA ASN A 110 11.55 2.44 19.97
C ASN A 110 10.67 1.19 20.14
N ALA A 111 9.37 1.28 19.86
CA ALA A 111 8.40 0.21 20.14
C ALA A 111 7.69 -0.35 18.88
N ASN A 112 8.13 0.04 17.68
CA ASN A 112 7.40 -0.28 16.45
C ASN A 112 8.23 -0.99 15.37
N GLY A 113 9.41 -1.54 15.72
CA GLY A 113 10.25 -2.30 14.80
C GLY A 113 9.53 -3.46 14.12
N TYR A 114 8.58 -4.09 14.82
CA TYR A 114 7.74 -5.16 14.25
C TYR A 114 6.96 -4.73 13.00
N LYS A 115 6.65 -3.44 12.84
CA LYS A 115 5.87 -2.92 11.70
C LYS A 115 6.60 -3.06 10.37
N ILE A 116 7.93 -3.11 10.36
CA ILE A 116 8.72 -3.27 9.13
C ILE A 116 8.45 -4.66 8.52
N GLU A 117 8.63 -5.71 9.31
CA GLU A 117 8.38 -7.08 8.86
C GLU A 117 6.89 -7.32 8.63
N LEU A 118 6.02 -6.84 9.54
CA LEU A 118 4.58 -6.99 9.39
C LEU A 118 4.08 -6.31 8.11
N GLY A 119 4.55 -5.09 7.83
CA GLY A 119 4.19 -4.34 6.64
C GLY A 119 4.69 -4.98 5.35
N THR A 120 5.93 -5.48 5.35
CA THR A 120 6.52 -6.25 4.25
C THR A 120 5.63 -7.44 3.87
N ARG A 121 5.23 -8.25 4.86
CA ARG A 121 4.36 -9.41 4.63
C ARG A 121 2.94 -9.03 4.27
N THR A 122 2.42 -7.95 4.86
CA THR A 122 1.08 -7.42 4.54
C THR A 122 1.00 -7.03 3.07
N LEU A 123 2.03 -6.35 2.55
CA LEU A 123 2.11 -6.01 1.13
C LEU A 123 2.20 -7.27 0.25
N ALA A 124 3.07 -8.22 0.60
CA ALA A 124 3.21 -9.46 -0.15
C ALA A 124 1.87 -10.23 -0.24
N ALA A 125 1.15 -10.36 0.88
CA ALA A 125 -0.17 -10.99 0.91
C ALA A 125 -1.20 -10.21 0.06
N ALA A 126 -1.22 -8.87 0.17
CA ALA A 126 -2.13 -8.04 -0.62
C ALA A 126 -1.91 -8.17 -2.13
N LEU A 127 -0.66 -8.30 -2.58
CA LEU A 127 -0.32 -8.52 -3.98
C LEU A 127 -0.92 -9.83 -4.50
N LEU A 128 -0.75 -10.93 -3.76
CA LEU A 128 -1.27 -12.24 -4.15
C LEU A 128 -2.81 -12.25 -4.15
N ILE A 129 -3.45 -11.68 -3.12
CA ILE A 129 -4.92 -11.55 -3.05
C ILE A 129 -5.48 -10.70 -4.20
N ALA A 130 -4.79 -9.62 -4.58
CA ALA A 130 -5.22 -8.78 -5.69
C ALA A 130 -5.16 -9.53 -7.03
N ALA A 131 -4.12 -10.35 -7.23
CA ALA A 131 -3.96 -11.12 -8.47
C ALA A 131 -5.02 -12.22 -8.64
N GLU A 132 -5.48 -12.84 -7.56
CA GLU A 132 -6.61 -13.78 -7.59
C GLU A 132 -7.91 -13.14 -8.11
N ARG A 133 -8.01 -11.81 -8.06
CA ARG A 133 -9.16 -11.01 -8.56
C ARG A 133 -8.97 -10.51 -10.00
N SER A 134 -7.89 -10.90 -10.66
CA SER A 134 -7.60 -10.53 -12.06
C SER A 134 -8.26 -11.44 -13.09
N ALA A 135 -8.76 -12.60 -12.66
CA ALA A 135 -9.51 -13.56 -13.47
C ALA A 135 -10.93 -13.07 -13.82
#